data_AF-A0A2J7ZVW7-F1
#
_entry.id   AF-A0A2J7ZVW7-F1
#
_cell.length_a   1.000
_cell.length_b   1.000
_cell.length_c   1.000
_cell.angle_alpha   90.00
_cell.angle_beta   90.00
_cell.angle_gamma   90.00
#
_symmetry.space_group_name_H-M   'P 1'
#
loop_
_entity.id
_entity.type
_entity.pdbx_description
1 polymer ?
#
loop_
_entity_poly.entity_id
_entity_poly.type
_entity_poly.pdbx_seq_one_letter_code
_entity_poly.pdbx_strand_id
1 'polypeptide(L)'
;MRTREKPWHVLEPEGKSGPSTCSPEAYETTFKTEGRCVSNKDIITIAERLKLHDGKKDIQGLLRNLHRVLGKDHALWVNHDLVKADKALSKSVSARFRPARPASWRRNPTMWLSTVDIEKVMEQYAASHQNFKFMGVHPRDFMTVKSMLGTCIGGNVVCKPSLPELRETGIAHMGVVFNLDRHDQRGSHWVACFISLDDRAPMYGAYYYDSVARPPPPEIASWMVQLQKGVAKVIGTTSQTRPFDLAYNRVRRQFQNTECGMFSMVFLAVAMRNEKTFADICTDMGNDQDMNKLRHVMYR
;
A
#
# COMPACT_ATOMS: atom_id res chain seq x y z
N MET A 1 -15.59 6.21 -29.31
CA MET A 1 -15.54 6.00 -27.84
C MET A 1 -14.07 6.01 -27.43
N ARG A 2 -13.63 6.98 -26.61
CA ARG A 2 -12.31 6.88 -25.97
C ARG A 2 -12.37 5.72 -24.98
N THR A 3 -11.54 4.70 -25.14
CA THR A 3 -11.37 3.66 -24.13
C THR A 3 -11.00 4.35 -22.81
N ARG A 4 -11.88 4.30 -21.80
CA ARG A 4 -11.55 4.81 -20.46
C ARG A 4 -10.31 4.06 -19.98
N GLU A 5 -9.25 4.79 -19.65
CA GLU A 5 -8.06 4.21 -19.07
C GLU A 5 -8.39 3.57 -17.72
N LYS A 6 -7.97 2.32 -17.57
CA LYS A 6 -8.24 1.55 -16.36
C LYS A 6 -7.53 2.21 -15.17
N PRO A 7 -8.19 2.37 -14.01
CA PRO A 7 -7.64 3.14 -12.88
C PRO A 7 -6.30 2.62 -12.33
N TRP A 8 -5.98 1.33 -12.49
CA TRP A 8 -4.71 0.75 -12.02
C TRP A 8 -3.57 0.84 -13.02
N HIS A 9 -3.74 1.43 -14.21
CA HIS A 9 -2.60 1.68 -15.11
C HIS A 9 -1.53 2.56 -14.45
N VAL A 10 -1.92 3.41 -13.48
CA VAL A 10 -0.99 4.19 -12.65
C VAL A 10 -0.05 3.31 -11.81
N LEU A 11 -0.38 2.03 -11.61
CA LEU A 11 0.40 1.07 -10.85
C LEU A 11 1.34 0.25 -11.73
N GLU A 12 1.09 0.20 -13.03
CA GLU A 12 1.89 -0.56 -14.00
C GLU A 12 3.01 0.33 -14.54
N PRO A 13 4.26 0.19 -14.07
CA PRO A 13 5.38 0.86 -14.70
C PRO A 13 5.61 0.24 -16.08
N GLU A 14 5.12 0.87 -17.14
CA GLU A 14 5.42 0.47 -18.51
C GLU A 14 6.93 0.62 -18.77
N GLY A 15 7.65 -0.50 -18.72
CA GLY A 15 9.01 -0.62 -19.23
C GLY A 15 9.03 -1.49 -20.47
N LYS A 16 9.93 -1.20 -21.41
CA LYS A 16 10.17 -2.00 -22.63
C LYS A 16 10.52 -3.48 -22.36
N SER A 17 10.76 -3.86 -21.10
CA SER A 17 11.21 -5.17 -20.63
C SER A 17 10.29 -5.81 -19.58
N GLY A 18 9.03 -5.39 -19.47
CA GLY A 18 8.08 -5.86 -18.45
C GLY A 18 8.11 -5.04 -17.15
N PRO A 19 7.28 -5.40 -16.14
CA PRO A 19 7.12 -4.61 -14.93
C PRO A 19 8.42 -4.57 -14.12
N SER A 20 8.82 -3.36 -13.72
CA SER A 20 9.98 -3.14 -12.86
C SER A 20 9.84 -3.85 -11.50
N THR A 21 10.96 -4.26 -10.90
CA THR A 21 10.97 -4.80 -9.53
C THR A 21 11.13 -3.71 -8.47
N CYS A 22 11.26 -2.44 -8.87
CA CYS A 22 11.45 -1.32 -7.96
C CYS A 22 10.21 -1.08 -7.10
N SER A 23 10.43 -0.72 -5.83
CA SER A 23 9.36 -0.17 -4.99
C SER A 23 8.75 1.07 -5.64
N PRO A 24 7.49 1.45 -5.32
CA PRO A 24 6.85 2.64 -5.89
C PRO A 24 7.72 3.91 -5.76
N GLU A 25 8.31 4.14 -4.59
CA GLU A 25 9.21 5.28 -4.35
C GLU A 25 10.48 5.21 -5.21
N ALA A 26 11.15 4.06 -5.24
CA ALA A 26 12.37 3.89 -6.03
C ALA A 26 12.10 4.00 -7.53
N TYR A 27 10.91 3.57 -7.99
CA TYR A 27 10.50 3.71 -9.37
C TYR A 27 10.43 5.19 -9.78
N GLU A 28 9.72 5.99 -8.99
CA GLU A 28 9.52 7.41 -9.26
C GLU A 28 10.82 8.23 -9.11
N THR A 29 11.60 7.96 -8.07
CA THR A 29 12.76 8.79 -7.71
C THR A 29 14.06 8.39 -8.41
N THR A 30 14.18 7.12 -8.81
CA THR A 30 15.47 6.56 -9.27
C THR A 30 15.35 5.82 -10.60
N PHE A 31 14.36 4.94 -10.76
CA PHE A 31 14.29 4.10 -11.96
C PHE A 31 14.00 4.89 -13.24
N LYS A 32 13.08 5.87 -13.17
CA LYS A 32 12.74 6.71 -14.34
C LYS A 32 13.94 7.47 -14.92
N THR A 33 14.93 7.80 -14.09
CA THR A 33 16.10 8.60 -14.47
C THR A 33 17.34 7.75 -14.70
N GLU A 34 17.59 6.75 -13.84
CA GLU A 34 18.82 5.95 -13.85
C GLU A 34 18.64 4.55 -14.44
N GLY A 35 17.41 4.11 -14.72
CA GLY A 35 17.10 2.77 -15.25
C GLY A 35 17.31 1.63 -14.24
N ARG A 36 17.43 1.93 -12.94
CA ARG A 36 17.70 0.98 -11.85
C ARG A 36 17.04 1.43 -10.54
N CYS A 37 16.76 0.49 -9.64
CA CYS A 37 16.03 0.78 -8.41
C CYS A 37 16.91 1.36 -7.29
N VAL A 38 18.18 0.96 -7.25
CA VAL A 38 19.17 1.51 -6.33
C VAL A 38 19.69 2.81 -6.93
N SER A 39 19.88 3.85 -6.13
CA SER A 39 20.41 5.16 -6.52
C SER A 39 21.94 5.19 -6.47
N ASN A 40 22.55 6.28 -6.97
CA ASN A 40 23.99 6.52 -6.78
C ASN A 40 24.40 6.51 -5.29
N LYS A 41 23.57 7.09 -4.41
CA LYS A 41 23.81 7.12 -2.96
C LYS A 41 23.79 5.72 -2.35
N ASP A 42 22.87 4.87 -2.79
CA ASP A 42 22.80 3.49 -2.33
C ASP A 42 24.04 2.71 -2.76
N ILE A 43 24.50 2.85 -4.01
CA ILE A 43 25.74 2.19 -4.46
C ILE A 43 26.91 2.53 -3.56
N ILE A 44 27.12 3.83 -3.30
CA ILE A 44 28.21 4.29 -2.43
C ILE A 44 28.07 3.65 -1.05
N THR A 45 26.87 3.72 -0.47
CA THR A 45 26.61 3.19 0.87
C THR A 45 26.81 1.67 0.96
N ILE A 46 26.33 0.91 -0.04
CA ILE A 46 26.49 -0.55 -0.10
C ILE A 46 27.98 -0.88 -0.26
N ALA A 47 28.69 -0.22 -1.17
CA ALA A 47 30.11 -0.48 -1.40
C ALA A 47 30.97 -0.15 -0.17
N GLU A 48 30.68 0.95 0.52
CA GLU A 48 31.35 1.32 1.78
C GLU A 48 31.11 0.27 2.87
N ARG A 49 29.86 -0.12 3.11
CA ARG A 49 29.51 -1.11 4.15
C ARG A 49 30.09 -2.50 3.86
N LEU A 50 30.20 -2.87 2.59
CA LEU A 50 30.79 -4.14 2.17
C LEU A 50 32.30 -4.07 1.95
N LYS A 51 32.94 -2.90 2.16
CA LYS A 51 34.38 -2.67 1.93
C LYS A 51 34.81 -3.00 0.48
N LEU A 52 33.96 -2.66 -0.49
CA LEU A 52 34.17 -2.88 -1.93
C LEU A 52 34.52 -1.59 -2.70
N HIS A 53 34.85 -0.52 -1.98
CA HIS A 53 35.31 0.74 -2.56
C HIS A 53 36.84 0.71 -2.80
N ASP A 54 37.29 1.41 -3.84
CA ASP A 54 38.72 1.55 -4.19
C ASP A 54 39.29 2.92 -3.77
N GLY A 55 38.55 3.66 -2.92
CA GLY A 55 38.91 5.01 -2.48
C GLY A 55 38.43 6.12 -3.43
N LYS A 56 37.91 5.78 -4.62
CA LYS A 56 37.28 6.72 -5.54
C LYS A 56 35.76 6.54 -5.50
N LYS A 57 35.01 7.65 -5.61
CA LYS A 57 33.54 7.63 -5.70
C LYS A 57 33.05 7.52 -7.15
N ASP A 58 33.73 6.71 -7.97
CA ASP A 58 33.28 6.41 -9.33
C ASP A 58 32.14 5.38 -9.30
N ILE A 59 30.93 5.83 -9.59
CA ILE A 59 29.72 5.01 -9.58
C ILE A 59 29.85 3.77 -10.49
N GLN A 60 30.48 3.92 -11.66
CA GLN A 60 30.62 2.80 -12.60
C GLN A 60 31.60 1.75 -12.08
N GLY A 61 32.73 2.16 -11.50
CA GLY A 61 33.67 1.28 -10.81
C GLY A 61 33.05 0.57 -9.62
N LEU A 62 32.34 1.29 -8.76
CA LEU A 62 31.65 0.70 -7.61
C LEU A 62 30.59 -0.31 -8.05
N LEU A 63 29.81 -0.02 -9.11
CA LEU A 63 28.85 -0.98 -9.67
C LEU A 63 29.53 -2.23 -10.19
N ARG A 64 30.65 -2.13 -10.92
CA ARG A 64 31.40 -3.31 -11.38
C ARG A 64 31.85 -4.18 -10.22
N ASN A 65 32.35 -3.56 -9.13
CA ASN A 65 32.75 -4.29 -7.93
C ASN A 65 31.57 -4.97 -7.25
N LEU A 66 30.45 -4.27 -7.07
CA LEU A 66 29.23 -4.81 -6.50
C LEU A 66 28.66 -5.95 -7.36
N HIS A 67 28.63 -5.79 -8.69
CA HIS A 67 28.14 -6.83 -9.61
C HIS A 67 28.98 -8.11 -9.56
N ARG A 68 30.30 -7.99 -9.37
CA ARG A 68 31.19 -9.14 -9.21
C ARG A 68 30.89 -9.94 -7.94
N VAL A 69 30.46 -9.28 -6.87
CA VAL A 69 30.23 -9.91 -5.56
C VAL A 69 28.76 -10.32 -5.38
N LEU A 70 27.82 -9.43 -5.67
CA LEU A 70 26.39 -9.58 -5.39
C LEU A 70 25.57 -10.03 -6.62
N GLY A 71 26.18 -10.05 -7.81
CA GLY A 71 25.49 -10.34 -9.07
C GLY A 71 24.89 -9.10 -9.75
N LYS A 72 24.48 -9.24 -11.01
CA LYS A 72 23.97 -8.13 -11.84
C LYS A 72 22.52 -7.76 -11.55
N ASP A 73 21.71 -8.71 -11.13
CA ASP A 73 20.31 -8.46 -10.76
C ASP A 73 20.26 -7.83 -9.37
N HIS A 74 20.05 -6.51 -9.33
CA HIS A 74 20.01 -5.75 -8.09
C HIS A 74 18.89 -6.22 -7.14
N ALA A 75 17.79 -6.77 -7.67
CA ALA A 75 16.69 -7.25 -6.83
C ALA A 75 17.04 -8.51 -6.05
N LEU A 76 18.09 -9.24 -6.46
CA LEU A 76 18.62 -10.40 -5.73
C LEU A 76 19.58 -10.00 -4.62
N TRP A 77 20.07 -8.75 -4.58
CA TRP A 77 20.99 -8.29 -3.53
C TRP A 77 20.37 -8.37 -2.14
N VAL A 78 19.06 -8.18 -2.03
CA VAL A 78 18.28 -8.36 -0.79
C VAL A 78 18.43 -9.77 -0.18
N ASN A 79 18.75 -10.77 -1.01
CA ASN A 79 18.89 -12.16 -0.60
C ASN A 79 20.33 -12.55 -0.25
N HIS A 80 21.32 -11.71 -0.61
CA HIS A 80 22.73 -12.01 -0.46
C HIS A 80 23.18 -11.97 1.01
N ASP A 81 23.99 -12.95 1.44
CA ASP A 81 24.36 -13.10 2.86
C ASP A 81 25.11 -11.88 3.40
N LEU A 82 26.02 -11.30 2.62
CA LEU A 82 26.72 -10.05 2.98
C LEU A 82 25.76 -8.87 3.26
N VAL A 83 24.66 -8.77 2.50
CA VAL A 83 23.65 -7.72 2.71
C VAL A 83 22.80 -8.04 3.94
N LYS A 84 22.43 -9.31 4.13
CA LYS A 84 21.63 -9.76 5.28
C LYS A 84 22.37 -9.69 6.61
N ALA A 85 23.69 -9.84 6.60
CA ALA A 85 24.53 -9.77 7.79
C ALA A 85 24.47 -8.39 8.47
N ASP A 86 24.18 -7.33 7.71
CA ASP A 86 23.96 -5.98 8.21
C ASP A 86 22.47 -5.62 8.13
N LYS A 87 21.81 -5.56 9.29
CA LYS A 87 20.36 -5.29 9.39
C LYS A 87 19.97 -3.92 8.80
N ALA A 88 20.81 -2.90 8.98
CA ALA A 88 20.52 -1.56 8.46
C ALA A 88 20.67 -1.52 6.93
N LEU A 89 21.74 -2.14 6.42
CA LEU A 89 21.94 -2.31 4.98
C LEU A 89 20.80 -3.10 4.35
N SER A 90 20.47 -4.27 4.90
CA SER A 90 19.37 -5.13 4.47
C SER A 90 18.05 -4.37 4.38
N LYS A 91 17.71 -3.57 5.40
CA LYS A 91 16.52 -2.71 5.39
C LYS A 91 16.57 -1.68 4.26
N SER A 92 17.69 -0.97 4.11
CA SER A 92 17.85 0.07 3.08
C SER A 92 17.79 -0.48 1.65
N VAL A 93 18.42 -1.62 1.38
CA VAL A 93 18.39 -2.28 0.06
C VAL A 93 16.99 -2.82 -0.20
N SER A 94 16.36 -3.48 0.78
CA SER A 94 15.00 -4.03 0.62
C SER A 94 13.96 -2.96 0.32
N ALA A 95 14.10 -1.75 0.87
CA ALA A 95 13.18 -0.64 0.61
C ALA A 95 13.18 -0.19 -0.87
N ARG A 96 14.23 -0.50 -1.64
CA ARG A 96 14.32 -0.17 -3.07
C ARG A 96 13.54 -1.10 -3.98
N PHE A 97 13.11 -2.26 -3.49
CA PHE A 97 12.44 -3.28 -4.30
C PHE A 97 11.07 -3.64 -3.74
N ARG A 98 10.14 -4.04 -4.60
CA ARG A 98 8.83 -4.58 -4.20
C ARG A 98 9.01 -5.78 -3.27
N PRO A 99 8.04 -6.09 -2.39
CA PRO A 99 8.10 -7.29 -1.55
C PRO A 99 8.17 -8.57 -2.37
N ALA A 100 8.69 -9.64 -1.77
CA ALA A 100 8.83 -10.91 -2.46
C ALA A 100 7.43 -11.52 -2.55
N ARG A 101 7.14 -12.21 -3.64
CA ARG A 101 5.93 -13.03 -3.69
C ARG A 101 5.85 -13.95 -2.46
N PRO A 102 4.66 -14.14 -1.88
CA PRO A 102 4.44 -15.12 -0.83
C PRO A 102 4.99 -16.49 -1.27
N ALA A 103 5.68 -17.19 -0.36
CA ALA A 103 6.30 -18.47 -0.70
C ALA A 103 5.27 -19.51 -1.18
N SER A 104 4.03 -19.42 -0.68
CA SER A 104 2.90 -20.24 -1.07
C SER A 104 2.55 -20.14 -2.56
N TRP A 105 2.85 -19.01 -3.20
CA TRP A 105 2.57 -18.80 -4.63
C TRP A 105 3.42 -19.66 -5.55
N ARG A 106 4.50 -20.26 -5.05
CA ARG A 106 5.25 -21.28 -5.80
C ARG A 106 4.42 -22.52 -6.10
N ARG A 107 3.48 -22.86 -5.20
CA ARG A 107 2.58 -24.02 -5.36
C ARG A 107 1.23 -23.61 -5.92
N ASN A 108 0.69 -22.49 -5.44
CA ASN A 108 -0.59 -21.95 -5.90
C ASN A 108 -0.46 -20.43 -6.14
N PRO A 109 -0.20 -19.98 -7.38
CA PRO A 109 0.07 -18.59 -7.71
C PRO A 109 -1.04 -17.59 -7.34
N THR A 110 -2.28 -18.08 -7.18
CA THR A 110 -3.42 -17.25 -6.80
C THR A 110 -3.76 -17.33 -5.32
N MET A 111 -3.00 -18.07 -4.50
CA MET A 111 -3.30 -18.25 -3.07
C MET A 111 -3.52 -16.92 -2.34
N TRP A 112 -4.40 -16.96 -1.35
CA TRP A 112 -4.78 -15.81 -0.52
C TRP A 112 -3.55 -15.12 0.05
N LEU A 113 -3.64 -13.80 0.13
CA LEU A 113 -2.66 -12.97 0.82
C LEU A 113 -2.88 -13.08 2.33
N SER A 114 -1.78 -13.13 3.08
CA SER A 114 -1.78 -12.94 4.53
C SER A 114 -1.73 -11.45 4.91
N THR A 115 -1.96 -11.14 6.18
CA THR A 115 -1.75 -9.80 6.76
C THR A 115 -0.39 -9.23 6.38
N VAL A 116 0.68 -10.01 6.55
CA VAL A 116 2.07 -9.58 6.30
C VAL A 116 2.31 -9.31 4.81
N ASP A 117 1.66 -10.07 3.92
CA ASP A 117 1.81 -9.86 2.47
C ASP A 117 1.18 -8.53 2.04
N ILE A 118 0.05 -8.15 2.65
CA ILE A 118 -0.65 -6.89 2.39
C ILE A 118 0.12 -5.72 3.01
N GLU A 119 0.54 -5.83 4.28
CA GLU A 119 1.27 -4.78 5.00
C GLU A 119 2.52 -4.35 4.25
N LYS A 120 3.37 -5.31 3.84
CA LYS A 120 4.62 -5.02 3.14
C LYS A 120 4.41 -4.21 1.85
N VAL A 121 3.34 -4.47 1.12
CA VAL A 121 3.02 -3.72 -0.10
C VAL A 121 2.49 -2.33 0.25
N MET A 122 1.49 -2.27 1.13
CA MET A 122 0.82 -1.01 1.45
C MET A 122 1.72 -0.02 2.20
N GLU A 123 2.67 -0.49 3.00
CA GLU A 123 3.70 0.35 3.61
C GLU A 123 4.60 1.01 2.57
N GLN A 124 4.96 0.31 1.49
CA GLN A 124 5.77 0.91 0.42
C GLN A 124 4.98 1.95 -0.38
N TYR A 125 3.70 1.67 -0.67
CA TYR A 125 2.83 2.66 -1.30
C TYR A 125 2.66 3.90 -0.41
N ALA A 126 2.45 3.71 0.90
CA ALA A 126 2.36 4.81 1.85
C ALA A 126 3.65 5.64 1.92
N ALA A 127 4.83 4.99 1.94
CA ALA A 127 6.12 5.70 1.92
C ALA A 127 6.29 6.59 0.68
N SER A 128 5.71 6.19 -0.47
CA SER A 128 5.73 6.99 -1.70
C SER A 128 4.71 8.13 -1.76
N HIS A 129 3.78 8.23 -0.80
CA HIS A 129 2.72 9.26 -0.76
C HIS A 129 2.73 9.99 0.58
N GLN A 130 3.48 11.09 0.67
CA GLN A 130 3.77 11.79 1.93
C GLN A 130 2.52 12.25 2.71
N ASN A 131 1.41 12.53 2.02
CA ASN A 131 0.14 12.95 2.62
C ASN A 131 -0.80 11.78 2.96
N PHE A 132 -0.35 10.53 2.80
CA PHE A 132 -1.13 9.33 3.05
C PHE A 132 -0.56 8.51 4.21
N LYS A 133 -1.43 8.05 5.11
CA LYS A 133 -1.09 7.14 6.21
C LYS A 133 -1.79 5.78 6.05
N PHE A 134 -1.00 4.72 5.92
CA PHE A 134 -1.53 3.38 6.06
C PHE A 134 -1.70 3.02 7.54
N MET A 135 -2.94 2.73 7.94
CA MET A 135 -3.30 2.43 9.33
C MET A 135 -3.11 0.96 9.69
N GLY A 136 -2.69 0.12 8.74
CA GLY A 136 -2.41 -1.30 8.94
C GLY A 136 -3.50 -2.22 8.42
N VAL A 137 -3.35 -3.50 8.76
CA VAL A 137 -4.27 -4.58 8.40
C VAL A 137 -4.87 -5.18 9.66
N HIS A 138 -6.19 -5.09 9.81
CA HIS A 138 -6.87 -5.35 11.09
C HIS A 138 -8.02 -6.35 10.96
N PRO A 139 -8.38 -7.11 12.02
CA PRO A 139 -9.59 -7.92 12.02
C PRO A 139 -10.85 -7.04 12.12
N ARG A 140 -12.04 -7.60 11.85
CA ARG A 140 -13.29 -6.83 11.88
C ARG A 140 -13.61 -6.28 13.27
N ASP A 141 -13.22 -7.00 14.31
CA ASP A 141 -13.41 -6.61 15.71
C ASP A 141 -12.26 -5.73 16.25
N PHE A 142 -11.57 -5.01 15.38
CA PHE A 142 -10.44 -4.13 15.74
C PHE A 142 -10.75 -3.13 16.85
N MET A 143 -12.01 -2.66 16.96
CA MET A 143 -12.42 -1.71 18.00
C MET A 143 -12.67 -2.35 19.38
N THR A 144 -12.71 -3.67 19.49
CA THR A 144 -12.95 -4.34 20.78
C THR A 144 -11.83 -4.00 21.77
N VAL A 145 -12.18 -3.54 22.97
CA VAL A 145 -11.22 -3.17 24.01
C VAL A 145 -10.66 -4.43 24.66
N LYS A 146 -9.34 -4.58 24.69
CA LYS A 146 -8.63 -5.77 25.21
C LYS A 146 -8.08 -5.61 26.62
N SER A 147 -7.85 -4.38 27.08
CA SER A 147 -7.12 -4.12 28.32
C SER A 147 -7.92 -3.25 29.28
N MET A 148 -7.67 -3.38 30.58
CA MET A 148 -8.12 -2.41 31.59
C MET A 148 -7.68 -0.97 31.28
N LEU A 149 -6.60 -0.80 30.51
CA LEU A 149 -6.08 0.49 30.04
C LEU A 149 -6.83 1.08 28.83
N GLY A 150 -7.89 0.42 28.33
CA GLY A 150 -8.74 0.95 27.27
C GLY A 150 -8.21 0.81 25.83
N THR A 151 -7.09 0.10 25.60
CA THR A 151 -6.56 -0.13 24.25
C THR A 151 -7.39 -1.18 23.50
N CYS A 152 -7.76 -0.86 22.26
CA CYS A 152 -8.50 -1.75 21.36
C CYS A 152 -7.58 -2.75 20.63
N ILE A 153 -8.16 -3.79 20.01
CA ILE A 153 -7.43 -4.82 19.24
C ILE A 153 -6.53 -4.22 18.16
N GLY A 154 -7.04 -3.27 17.37
CA GLY A 154 -6.29 -2.67 16.28
C GLY A 154 -5.27 -1.60 16.72
N GLY A 155 -5.24 -1.27 18.00
CA GLY A 155 -4.48 -0.14 18.52
C GLY A 155 -5.08 1.23 18.17
N ASN A 156 -4.61 2.26 18.86
CA ASN A 156 -5.23 3.59 18.80
C ASN A 156 -5.12 4.26 17.42
N VAL A 157 -4.12 3.88 16.60
CA VAL A 157 -3.94 4.38 15.23
C VAL A 157 -5.19 4.21 14.37
N VAL A 158 -5.91 3.10 14.51
CA VAL A 158 -7.13 2.83 13.73
C VAL A 158 -8.41 3.05 14.54
N CYS A 159 -8.42 2.73 15.83
CA CYS A 159 -9.64 2.84 16.63
C CYS A 159 -10.00 4.28 17.00
N LYS A 160 -8.99 5.10 17.27
CA LYS A 160 -9.14 6.50 17.71
C LYS A 160 -8.07 7.37 17.03
N PRO A 161 -8.07 7.48 15.69
CA PRO A 161 -7.09 8.30 14.99
C PRO A 161 -7.22 9.76 15.46
N SER A 162 -6.09 10.36 15.82
CA SER A 162 -6.01 11.77 16.20
C SER A 162 -6.10 12.64 14.96
N LEU A 163 -7.31 13.08 14.60
CA LEU A 163 -7.52 13.96 13.44
C LEU A 163 -6.72 15.29 13.53
N PRO A 164 -6.55 15.94 14.69
CA PRO A 164 -5.68 17.12 14.80
C PRO A 164 -4.22 16.80 14.45
N GLU A 165 -3.65 15.72 15.01
CA GLU A 165 -2.27 15.30 14.73
C GLU A 165 -2.06 14.98 13.25
N LEU A 166 -3.03 14.32 12.61
CA LEU A 166 -2.98 14.03 11.17
C LEU A 166 -2.92 15.32 10.35
N ARG A 167 -3.69 16.35 10.71
CA ARG A 167 -3.64 17.66 10.04
C ARG A 167 -2.31 18.36 10.27
N GLU A 168 -1.81 18.37 11.51
CA GLU A 168 -0.52 19.00 11.86
C GLU A 168 0.66 18.36 11.12
N THR A 169 0.59 17.05 10.89
CA THR A 169 1.63 16.29 10.18
C THR A 169 1.46 16.27 8.65
N GLY A 170 0.46 16.98 8.12
CA GLY A 170 0.20 17.06 6.68
C GLY A 170 -0.43 15.80 6.07
N ILE A 171 -0.92 14.88 6.91
CA ILE A 171 -1.65 13.69 6.47
C ILE A 171 -3.09 14.06 6.13
N ALA A 172 -3.37 14.08 4.82
CA ALA A 172 -4.70 14.36 4.27
C ALA A 172 -5.51 13.08 4.02
N HIS A 173 -4.85 11.94 3.87
CA HIS A 173 -5.47 10.69 3.47
C HIS A 173 -5.05 9.53 4.37
N MET A 174 -5.94 8.58 4.56
CA MET A 174 -5.67 7.35 5.29
C MET A 174 -6.21 6.15 4.54
N GLY A 175 -5.58 5.00 4.74
CA GLY A 175 -6.10 3.72 4.24
C GLY A 175 -5.94 2.63 5.27
N VAL A 176 -6.91 1.72 5.30
CA VAL A 176 -6.89 0.54 6.17
C VAL A 176 -7.42 -0.64 5.39
N VAL A 177 -6.87 -1.82 5.65
CA VAL A 177 -7.42 -3.09 5.18
C VAL A 177 -7.97 -3.85 6.37
N PHE A 178 -9.17 -4.43 6.23
CA PHE A 178 -9.78 -5.26 7.24
C PHE A 178 -9.91 -6.70 6.75
N ASN A 179 -9.68 -7.67 7.64
CA ASN A 179 -10.27 -8.99 7.50
C ASN A 179 -11.70 -8.96 8.04
N LEU A 180 -12.67 -9.55 7.35
CA LEU A 180 -14.03 -9.66 7.85
C LEU A 180 -14.19 -10.67 8.99
N ASP A 181 -13.18 -11.50 9.22
CA ASP A 181 -13.10 -12.35 10.39
C ASP A 181 -12.59 -11.59 11.62
N ARG A 182 -12.89 -12.16 12.78
CA ARG A 182 -12.42 -11.69 14.09
C ARG A 182 -10.96 -12.06 14.32
N HIS A 183 -10.35 -11.40 15.30
CA HIS A 183 -8.94 -11.60 15.65
C HIS A 183 -8.56 -13.03 16.09
N ASP A 184 -9.53 -13.86 16.46
CA ASP A 184 -9.39 -15.25 16.90
C ASP A 184 -9.78 -16.28 15.81
N GLN A 185 -10.02 -15.81 14.59
CA GLN A 185 -10.44 -16.62 13.45
C GLN A 185 -9.34 -16.69 12.36
N ARG A 186 -9.48 -17.65 11.45
CA ARG A 186 -8.43 -17.99 10.45
C ARG A 186 -8.34 -17.00 9.28
N GLY A 187 -9.27 -16.04 9.16
CA GLY A 187 -9.34 -15.09 8.07
C GLY A 187 -10.18 -15.63 6.90
N SER A 188 -11.05 -14.78 6.33
CA SER A 188 -12.00 -15.22 5.28
C SER A 188 -12.06 -14.28 4.09
N HIS A 189 -11.96 -12.97 4.32
CA HIS A 189 -12.17 -11.99 3.26
C HIS A 189 -11.54 -10.64 3.60
N TRP A 190 -10.77 -10.09 2.67
CA TRP A 190 -10.14 -8.79 2.81
C TRP A 190 -11.00 -7.70 2.16
N VAL A 191 -11.14 -6.57 2.85
CA VAL A 191 -11.82 -5.37 2.39
C VAL A 191 -10.98 -4.14 2.72
N ALA A 192 -11.18 -3.03 2.03
CA ALA A 192 -10.43 -1.82 2.27
C ALA A 192 -11.34 -0.65 2.64
N CYS A 193 -10.81 0.30 3.40
CA CYS A 193 -11.44 1.61 3.59
C CYS A 193 -10.42 2.71 3.30
N PHE A 194 -10.79 3.63 2.42
CA PHE A 194 -10.03 4.84 2.13
C PHE A 194 -10.73 6.04 2.76
N ILE A 195 -9.96 6.94 3.38
CA ILE A 195 -10.48 8.12 4.04
C ILE A 195 -9.70 9.34 3.56
N SER A 196 -10.41 10.38 3.11
CA SER A 196 -9.81 11.69 2.82
C SER A 196 -10.38 12.75 3.73
N LEU A 197 -9.47 13.53 4.30
CA LEU A 197 -9.75 14.74 5.06
C LEU A 197 -9.61 16.02 4.21
N ASP A 198 -9.20 15.91 2.94
CA ASP A 198 -9.11 17.04 2.00
C ASP A 198 -10.48 17.27 1.33
N ASP A 199 -11.12 18.39 1.65
CA ASP A 199 -12.46 18.77 1.18
C ASP A 199 -12.50 19.23 -0.27
N ARG A 200 -11.34 19.60 -0.83
CA ARG A 200 -11.16 19.94 -2.25
C ARG A 200 -10.98 18.71 -3.13
N ALA A 201 -10.64 17.56 -2.54
CA ALA A 201 -10.36 16.35 -3.29
C ALA A 201 -11.66 15.61 -3.69
N PRO A 202 -11.70 14.92 -4.84
CA PRO A 202 -12.86 14.16 -5.32
C PRO A 202 -13.50 13.26 -4.27
N MET A 203 -12.69 12.54 -3.48
CA MET A 203 -13.15 11.62 -2.44
C MET A 203 -13.04 12.20 -1.04
N TYR A 204 -13.59 13.39 -0.74
CA TYR A 204 -13.71 13.86 0.65
C TYR A 204 -14.73 13.00 1.41
N GLY A 205 -14.30 12.23 2.42
CA GLY A 205 -15.16 11.24 3.06
C GLY A 205 -14.45 9.95 3.47
N ALA A 206 -15.23 8.95 3.87
CA ALA A 206 -14.80 7.58 4.13
C ALA A 206 -15.51 6.61 3.17
N TYR A 207 -14.70 5.77 2.50
CA TYR A 207 -15.12 4.96 1.37
C TYR A 207 -14.71 3.50 1.58
N TYR A 208 -15.71 2.65 1.82
CA TYR A 208 -15.53 1.22 2.01
C TYR A 208 -15.60 0.47 0.68
N TYR A 209 -14.62 -0.38 0.43
CA TYR A 209 -14.55 -1.20 -0.76
C TYR A 209 -14.50 -2.68 -0.41
N ASP A 210 -15.53 -3.42 -0.83
CA ASP A 210 -15.58 -4.87 -0.86
C ASP A 210 -15.64 -5.32 -2.33
N SER A 211 -14.66 -6.10 -2.78
CA SER A 211 -14.60 -6.62 -4.15
C SER A 211 -15.81 -7.48 -4.56
N VAL A 212 -16.55 -8.05 -3.60
CA VAL A 212 -17.81 -8.76 -3.85
C VAL A 212 -19.07 -7.90 -3.65
N ALA A 213 -18.89 -6.61 -3.38
CA ALA A 213 -19.92 -5.57 -3.23
C ALA A 213 -20.94 -5.80 -2.11
N ARG A 214 -20.48 -6.30 -0.96
CA ARG A 214 -21.30 -6.34 0.26
C ARG A 214 -21.25 -5.00 1.00
N PRO A 215 -22.30 -4.65 1.75
CA PRO A 215 -22.24 -3.51 2.66
C PRO A 215 -21.18 -3.72 3.75
N PRO A 216 -20.62 -2.63 4.32
CA PRO A 216 -19.73 -2.73 5.47
C PRO A 216 -20.46 -3.38 6.65
N PRO A 217 -19.79 -4.27 7.41
CA PRO A 217 -20.36 -4.83 8.62
C PRO A 217 -20.54 -3.75 9.70
N PRO A 218 -21.39 -3.98 10.71
CA PRO A 218 -21.75 -2.97 11.71
C PRO A 218 -20.56 -2.31 12.41
N GLU A 219 -19.49 -3.06 12.68
CA GLU A 219 -18.28 -2.55 13.32
C GLU A 219 -17.58 -1.50 12.46
N ILE A 220 -17.35 -1.81 11.18
CA ILE A 220 -16.70 -0.90 10.23
C ILE A 220 -17.62 0.29 9.89
N ALA A 221 -18.91 0.05 9.68
CA ALA A 221 -19.88 1.11 9.41
C ALA A 221 -19.97 2.11 10.58
N SER A 222 -20.02 1.60 11.81
CA SER A 222 -20.06 2.43 13.03
C SER A 222 -18.76 3.23 13.21
N TRP A 223 -17.61 2.65 12.85
CA TRP A 223 -16.33 3.35 12.85
C TRP A 223 -16.31 4.49 11.81
N MET A 224 -16.79 4.26 10.58
CA MET A 224 -16.90 5.29 9.55
C MET A 224 -17.78 6.48 10.00
N VAL A 225 -18.90 6.20 10.67
CA VAL A 225 -19.77 7.25 11.25
C VAL A 225 -19.06 8.01 12.38
N GLN A 226 -18.28 7.33 13.22
CA GLN A 226 -17.48 7.98 14.26
C GLN A 226 -16.42 8.92 13.66
N LEU A 227 -15.75 8.49 12.58
CA LEU A 227 -14.82 9.34 11.84
C LEU A 227 -15.51 10.59 11.30
N GLN A 228 -16.64 10.44 10.61
CA GLN A 228 -17.42 11.58 10.09
C GLN A 228 -17.77 12.58 11.19
N LYS A 229 -18.25 12.10 12.35
CA LYS A 229 -18.54 12.94 13.51
C LYS A 229 -17.29 13.63 14.07
N GLY A 230 -16.15 12.94 14.08
CA GLY A 230 -14.87 13.49 14.49
C GLY A 230 -14.39 14.62 13.57
N VAL A 231 -14.50 14.42 12.25
CA VAL A 231 -14.11 15.41 11.24
C VAL A 231 -14.94 16.68 11.37
N ALA A 232 -16.27 16.55 11.53
CA ALA A 232 -17.17 17.69 11.73
C ALA A 232 -16.78 18.54 12.96
N LYS A 233 -16.27 17.91 14.03
CA LYS A 233 -15.80 18.62 15.23
C LYS A 233 -14.47 19.37 15.02
N VAL A 234 -13.58 18.82 14.20
CA VAL A 234 -12.22 19.36 14.00
C VAL A 234 -12.16 20.43 12.92
N ILE A 235 -12.95 20.27 11.85
CA ILE A 235 -12.97 21.23 10.72
C ILE A 235 -13.99 22.35 10.97
N GLY A 236 -14.98 22.10 11.83
CA GLY A 236 -16.16 22.96 11.95
C GLY A 236 -17.11 22.71 10.77
N THR A 237 -18.41 22.94 10.99
CA THR A 237 -19.42 22.81 9.92
C THR A 237 -20.14 24.14 9.78
N THR A 238 -20.01 24.75 8.60
CA THR A 238 -20.83 25.87 8.15
C THR A 238 -21.75 25.39 7.02
N SER A 239 -22.76 26.17 6.65
CA SER A 239 -23.65 25.87 5.53
C SER A 239 -22.93 25.75 4.17
N GLN A 240 -21.68 26.20 4.08
CA GLN A 240 -20.83 26.16 2.89
C GLN A 240 -19.82 25.00 2.93
N THR A 241 -19.74 24.26 4.05
CA THR A 241 -18.82 23.14 4.19
C THR A 241 -19.34 21.96 3.39
N ARG A 242 -18.51 21.42 2.48
CA ARG A 242 -18.85 20.20 1.75
C ARG A 242 -19.15 19.07 2.75
N PRO A 243 -20.23 18.28 2.55
CA PRO A 243 -20.49 17.13 3.39
C PRO A 243 -19.36 16.10 3.33
N PHE A 244 -19.03 15.50 4.47
CA PHE A 244 -18.10 14.37 4.53
C PHE A 244 -18.85 13.09 4.14
N ASP A 245 -18.50 12.53 3.00
CA ASP A 245 -19.25 11.42 2.41
C ASP A 245 -18.99 10.09 3.13
N LEU A 246 -20.02 9.25 3.25
CA LEU A 246 -19.90 7.85 3.65
C LEU A 246 -20.46 6.98 2.53
N ALA A 247 -19.60 6.19 1.90
CA ALA A 247 -20.01 5.40 0.74
C ALA A 247 -19.38 4.00 0.74
N TYR A 248 -20.04 3.10 0.00
CA TYR A 248 -19.49 1.80 -0.32
C TYR A 248 -19.86 1.36 -1.74
N ASN A 249 -19.04 0.50 -2.32
CA ASN A 249 -19.22 0.09 -3.70
C ASN A 249 -20.43 -0.87 -3.84
N ARG A 250 -21.17 -0.70 -4.93
CA ARG A 250 -22.31 -1.56 -5.28
C ARG A 250 -22.03 -2.52 -6.44
N VAL A 251 -20.89 -2.32 -7.11
CA VAL A 251 -20.50 -3.12 -8.26
C VAL A 251 -19.54 -4.21 -7.81
N ARG A 252 -19.94 -5.47 -8.02
CA ARG A 252 -19.10 -6.65 -7.77
C ARG A 252 -18.05 -6.78 -8.87
N ARG A 253 -16.81 -7.02 -8.46
CA ARG A 253 -15.63 -7.15 -9.34
C ARG A 253 -14.90 -8.46 -9.18
N GLN A 254 -14.97 -9.06 -8.01
CA GLN A 254 -14.42 -10.38 -7.73
C GLN A 254 -15.49 -11.44 -7.88
N PHE A 255 -15.23 -12.40 -8.76
CA PHE A 255 -16.06 -13.58 -8.97
C PHE A 255 -15.35 -14.86 -8.54
N GLN A 256 -14.02 -14.82 -8.34
CA GLN A 256 -13.20 -15.93 -7.86
C GLN A 256 -12.92 -15.81 -6.36
N ASN A 257 -12.22 -16.80 -5.81
CA ASN A 257 -12.16 -16.99 -4.36
C ASN A 257 -10.97 -16.30 -3.67
N THR A 258 -10.00 -15.74 -4.39
CA THR A 258 -8.66 -15.52 -3.83
C THR A 258 -8.10 -14.10 -3.91
N GLU A 259 -8.76 -13.25 -4.69
CA GLU A 259 -8.23 -11.98 -5.16
C GLU A 259 -8.59 -10.80 -4.24
N CYS A 260 -9.38 -11.02 -3.17
CA CYS A 260 -9.90 -9.95 -2.30
C CYS A 260 -8.80 -9.08 -1.68
N GLY A 261 -7.67 -9.67 -1.32
CA GLY A 261 -6.50 -8.92 -0.85
C GLY A 261 -5.88 -8.05 -1.95
N MET A 262 -5.77 -8.57 -3.18
CA MET A 262 -5.27 -7.79 -4.33
C MET A 262 -6.20 -6.62 -4.64
N PHE A 263 -7.52 -6.87 -4.68
CA PHE A 263 -8.52 -5.82 -4.86
C PHE A 263 -8.42 -4.73 -3.78
N SER A 264 -8.24 -5.11 -2.52
CA SER A 264 -8.10 -4.18 -1.40
C SER A 264 -6.87 -3.30 -1.55
N MET A 265 -5.72 -3.90 -1.91
CA MET A 265 -4.48 -3.15 -2.14
C MET A 265 -4.57 -2.24 -3.36
N VAL A 266 -5.13 -2.72 -4.48
CA VAL A 266 -5.29 -1.93 -5.71
C VAL A 266 -6.24 -0.76 -5.48
N PHE A 267 -7.36 -0.97 -4.77
CA PHE A 267 -8.26 0.11 -4.40
C PHE A 267 -7.54 1.20 -3.62
N LEU A 268 -6.78 0.86 -2.56
CA LEU A 268 -6.06 1.86 -1.78
C LEU A 268 -4.96 2.55 -2.58
N ALA A 269 -4.20 1.81 -3.39
CA ALA A 269 -3.12 2.36 -4.23
C ALA A 269 -3.62 3.33 -5.30
N VAL A 270 -4.83 3.12 -5.83
CA VAL A 270 -5.49 4.08 -6.72
C VAL A 270 -6.08 5.24 -5.92
N ALA A 271 -6.81 4.96 -4.84
CA ALA A 271 -7.55 5.96 -4.08
C ALA A 271 -6.64 6.97 -3.36
N MET A 272 -5.43 6.58 -2.94
CA MET A 272 -4.49 7.48 -2.26
C MET A 272 -3.99 8.65 -3.10
N ARG A 273 -4.09 8.56 -4.44
CA ARG A 273 -3.83 9.68 -5.35
C ARG A 273 -4.97 10.71 -5.33
N ASN A 274 -6.18 10.24 -5.02
CA ASN A 274 -7.40 11.02 -4.93
C ASN A 274 -7.67 11.89 -6.17
N GLU A 275 -7.42 11.34 -7.37
CA GLU A 275 -7.61 12.03 -8.66
C GLU A 275 -8.96 11.69 -9.32
N LYS A 276 -9.65 10.65 -8.84
CA LYS A 276 -10.91 10.14 -9.39
C LYS A 276 -11.98 10.05 -8.31
N THR A 277 -13.25 10.09 -8.71
CA THR A 277 -14.36 9.86 -7.76
C THR A 277 -14.39 8.39 -7.34
N PHE A 278 -14.98 8.11 -6.19
CA PHE A 278 -15.17 6.74 -5.72
C PHE A 278 -15.99 5.88 -6.71
N ALA A 279 -17.03 6.49 -7.31
CA ALA A 279 -17.87 5.82 -8.29
C ALA A 279 -17.09 5.42 -9.55
N ASP A 280 -16.21 6.29 -10.04
CA ASP A 280 -15.33 5.98 -11.19
C ASP A 280 -14.37 4.84 -10.86
N ILE A 281 -13.73 4.88 -9.68
CA ILE A 281 -12.84 3.79 -9.25
C ILE A 281 -13.60 2.46 -9.20
N CYS A 282 -14.79 2.42 -8.60
CA CYS A 282 -15.60 1.19 -8.47
C CYS A 282 -16.11 0.67 -9.83
N THR A 283 -16.46 1.58 -10.73
CA THR A 283 -17.03 1.27 -12.06
C THR A 283 -15.95 0.86 -13.06
N ASP A 284 -14.74 1.39 -12.91
CA ASP A 284 -13.67 1.07 -13.83
C ASP A 284 -12.74 -0.03 -13.28
N MET A 285 -12.86 -0.42 -12.00
CA MET A 285 -12.07 -1.48 -11.35
C MET A 285 -12.04 -2.79 -12.15
N GLY A 286 -10.89 -3.47 -12.11
CA GLY A 286 -10.61 -4.68 -12.89
C GLY A 286 -11.37 -5.88 -12.39
N ASN A 287 -11.26 -6.98 -13.13
CA ASN A 287 -11.78 -8.26 -12.70
C ASN A 287 -10.67 -9.12 -12.04
N ASP A 288 -11.00 -10.36 -11.67
CA ASP A 288 -10.08 -11.31 -11.07
C ASP A 288 -8.82 -11.55 -11.92
N GLN A 289 -8.96 -11.59 -13.26
CA GLN A 289 -7.82 -11.78 -14.17
C GLN A 289 -6.87 -10.58 -14.14
N ASP A 290 -7.41 -9.36 -14.13
CA ASP A 290 -6.61 -8.15 -13.98
C ASP A 290 -5.87 -8.16 -12.63
N MET A 291 -6.54 -8.55 -11.53
CA MET A 291 -5.87 -8.67 -10.21
C MET A 291 -4.75 -9.71 -10.20
N ASN A 292 -4.92 -10.82 -10.91
CA ASN A 292 -3.88 -11.85 -11.03
C ASN A 292 -2.67 -11.36 -11.83
N LYS A 293 -2.86 -10.51 -12.85
CA LYS A 293 -1.74 -9.83 -13.52
C LYS A 293 -1.04 -8.85 -12.59
N LEU A 294 -1.81 -8.08 -11.82
CA LEU A 294 -1.29 -7.10 -10.87
C LEU A 294 -0.49 -7.72 -9.72
N ARG A 295 -0.58 -9.04 -9.48
CA ARG A 295 0.34 -9.73 -8.55
C ARG A 295 1.80 -9.56 -8.95
N HIS A 296 2.11 -9.52 -10.24
CA HIS A 296 3.45 -9.28 -10.77
C HIS A 296 3.85 -7.80 -10.73
N VAL A 297 2.91 -6.92 -10.42
CA VAL A 297 3.10 -5.48 -10.30
C VAL A 297 3.23 -5.07 -8.83
N MET A 298 2.59 -5.77 -7.91
CA MET A 298 2.70 -5.47 -6.47
C MET A 298 3.83 -6.26 -5.79
N TYR A 299 4.26 -7.38 -6.39
CA TYR A 299 5.33 -8.23 -5.88
C TYR A 299 6.37 -8.50 -6.96
N ARG A 300 7.63 -8.69 -6.55
CA ARG A 300 8.69 -9.22 -7.42
C ARG A 300 8.69 -10.74 -7.42
#